data_AF-A0A854WDE5-F1
#
_entry.id   AF-A0A854WDE5-F1
#
_cell.length_a   1.000
_cell.length_b   1.000
_cell.length_c   1.000
_cell.angle_alpha   90.00
_cell.angle_beta   90.00
_cell.angle_gamma   90.00
#
_symmetry.space_group_name_H-M   'P 1'
#
loop_
_entity.id
_entity.type
_entity.pdbx_description
1 polymer ?
#
loop_
_entity_poly.entity_id
_entity_poly.type
_entity_poly.pdbx_seq_one_letter_code
_entity_poly.pdbx_strand_id
1 'polypeptide(L)'
;MFRIFRDVKVTVISFLVYGICASVYLFKLNAFNQVLRDLESTGANYLDIYLYNNNQMLFYFLGAIFFLLIGLYILAGSGVFMLSDDFKTENLVIGGIILFIMFVLIYLLIHFIMIPVMKITLIIIFIGLLLAFGIAGMNDSSY
;
A
#
# COMPACT_ATOMS: atom_id res chain seq x y z
N MET A 1 19.08 5.52 5.61
CA MET A 1 17.68 5.94 5.33
C MET A 1 16.72 5.60 6.47
N PHE A 2 16.84 4.42 7.10
CA PHE A 2 15.97 3.97 8.21
C PHE A 2 16.13 4.71 9.55
N ARG A 3 17.20 5.50 9.72
CA ARG A 3 17.48 6.24 10.96
C ARG A 3 16.40 7.26 11.34
N ILE A 4 15.59 7.71 10.38
CA ILE A 4 14.50 8.68 10.57
C ILE A 4 13.28 8.03 11.26
N PHE A 5 13.04 6.73 11.03
CA PHE A 5 11.92 5.98 11.66
C PHE A 5 12.23 5.49 13.07
N ARG A 6 13.45 5.73 13.55
CA ARG A 6 13.81 5.47 14.94
C ARG A 6 13.08 6.41 15.90
N ASP A 7 12.55 7.53 15.40
CA ASP A 7 11.66 8.41 16.17
C ASP A 7 10.19 7.97 16.01
N VAL A 8 9.60 7.53 17.14
CA VAL A 8 8.19 7.12 17.27
C VAL A 8 7.25 8.14 16.62
N LYS A 9 7.50 9.44 16.83
CA LYS A 9 6.60 10.51 16.39
C LYS A 9 6.52 10.57 14.88
N VAL A 10 7.64 10.37 14.19
CA VAL A 10 7.70 10.43 12.74
C VAL A 10 6.92 9.26 12.13
N THR A 11 7.13 8.04 12.64
CA THR A 11 6.43 6.83 12.19
C THR A 11 4.91 6.97 12.36
N VAL A 12 4.46 7.45 13.53
CA VAL A 12 3.03 7.65 13.82
C VAL A 12 2.42 8.73 12.94
N ILE A 13 3.10 9.88 12.77
CA ILE A 13 2.59 10.98 11.92
C ILE A 13 2.52 10.54 10.45
N SER A 14 3.57 9.88 9.93
CA SER A 14 3.57 9.37 8.56
C SER A 14 2.45 8.36 8.34
N PHE A 15 2.20 7.47 9.31
CA PHE A 15 1.08 6.54 9.28
C PHE A 15 -0.28 7.26 9.22
N LEU A 16 -0.49 8.28 10.06
CA LEU A 16 -1.76 9.03 10.07
C LEU A 16 -2.02 9.76 8.74
N VAL A 17 -1.00 10.44 8.21
CA VAL A 17 -1.09 11.11 6.90
C VAL A 17 -1.38 10.10 5.80
N TYR A 18 -0.69 8.96 5.81
CA TYR A 18 -0.94 7.88 4.87
C TYR A 18 -2.36 7.34 4.97
N GLY A 19 -2.85 7.07 6.17
CA GLY A 19 -4.20 6.55 6.40
C GLY A 19 -5.29 7.46 5.86
N ILE A 20 -5.18 8.78 6.07
CA ILE A 20 -6.11 9.76 5.52
C ILE A 20 -6.07 9.76 3.99
N CYS A 21 -4.87 9.88 3.41
CA CYS A 21 -4.69 9.91 1.95
C CYS A 21 -5.15 8.61 1.27
N ALA A 22 -4.83 7.46 1.86
CA ALA A 22 -5.25 6.15 1.38
C ALA A 22 -6.78 5.99 1.44
N SER A 23 -7.42 6.46 2.51
CA SER A 23 -8.89 6.43 2.63
C SER A 23 -9.57 7.25 1.55
N VAL A 24 -9.07 8.48 1.29
CA VAL A 24 -9.57 9.34 0.20
C VAL A 24 -9.37 8.68 -1.16
N TYR A 25 -8.21 8.07 -1.37
CA TYR A 25 -7.91 7.34 -2.61
C TYR A 25 -8.84 6.13 -2.81
N LEU A 26 -9.05 5.31 -1.77
CA LEU A 26 -9.96 4.17 -1.80
C LEU A 26 -11.41 4.59 -2.11
N PHE A 27 -11.86 5.71 -1.55
CA PHE A 27 -13.18 6.26 -1.85
C PHE A 27 -13.33 6.63 -3.34
N LYS A 28 -12.33 7.33 -3.90
CA LYS A 28 -12.30 7.66 -5.33
C LYS A 28 -12.21 6.42 -6.22
N LEU A 29 -11.40 5.44 -5.82
CA LEU A 29 -11.27 4.17 -6.53
C LEU A 29 -12.59 3.40 -6.54
N ASN A 30 -13.32 3.40 -5.43
CA ASN A 30 -14.65 2.79 -5.36
C ASN A 30 -15.66 3.46 -6.29
N ALA A 31 -15.69 4.80 -6.34
CA ALA A 31 -16.54 5.53 -7.28
C ALA A 31 -16.19 5.18 -8.74
N PHE A 32 -14.89 5.08 -9.06
CA PHE A 32 -14.44 4.65 -10.38
C PHE A 32 -14.85 3.20 -10.71
N ASN A 33 -14.77 2.29 -9.73
CA ASN A 33 -15.22 0.90 -9.91
C ASN A 33 -16.72 0.80 -10.19
N GLN A 34 -17.55 1.67 -9.59
CA GLN A 34 -18.98 1.71 -9.90
C GLN A 34 -19.19 2.07 -11.38
N VAL A 35 -18.51 3.10 -11.87
CA VAL A 35 -18.54 3.49 -13.30
C VAL A 35 -18.08 2.34 -14.19
N LEU A 36 -17.01 1.63 -13.80
CA LEU A 36 -16.54 0.46 -14.56
C LEU A 36 -17.56 -0.68 -14.61
N ARG A 37 -18.25 -0.98 -13.49
CA ARG A 37 -19.29 -2.02 -13.44
C ARG A 37 -20.48 -1.68 -14.32
N ASP A 38 -20.89 -0.41 -14.31
CA ASP A 38 -21.99 0.07 -15.14
C ASP A 38 -21.63 -0.05 -16.62
N LEU A 39 -20.39 0.29 -16.99
CA LEU A 39 -19.88 0.11 -18.36
C LEU A 39 -19.76 -1.36 -18.78
N GLU A 40 -19.28 -2.24 -17.88
CA GLU A 40 -19.20 -3.68 -18.15
C GLU A 40 -20.60 -4.26 -18.42
N SER A 41 -21.63 -3.78 -17.71
CA SER A 41 -23.03 -4.20 -17.93
C SER A 41 -23.59 -3.84 -19.31
N THR A 42 -22.99 -2.85 -20.00
CA THR A 42 -23.36 -2.49 -21.38
C THR A 42 -22.69 -3.37 -22.44
N GLY A 43 -21.85 -4.32 -22.05
CA GLY A 43 -21.16 -5.25 -22.95
C GLY A 43 -19.92 -4.67 -23.64
N ALA A 44 -19.46 -3.48 -23.22
CA ALA A 44 -18.23 -2.88 -23.72
C ALA A 44 -17.00 -3.66 -23.25
N ASN A 45 -16.05 -3.91 -24.14
CA ASN A 45 -14.83 -4.63 -23.80
C ASN A 45 -13.91 -3.73 -22.94
N TYR A 46 -13.09 -4.32 -22.05
CA TYR A 46 -12.22 -3.56 -21.13
C TYR A 46 -11.26 -2.59 -21.85
N LEU A 47 -10.86 -2.94 -23.08
CA LEU A 47 -10.01 -2.10 -23.94
C LEU A 47 -10.77 -0.87 -24.47
N ASP A 48 -12.06 -1.02 -24.77
CA ASP A 48 -12.90 0.10 -25.24
C ASP A 48 -13.19 1.05 -24.08
N ILE A 49 -13.40 0.53 -22.87
CA ILE A 49 -13.53 1.31 -21.64
C ILE A 49 -12.23 2.09 -21.34
N TYR A 50 -11.06 1.50 -21.61
CA TYR A 50 -9.77 2.16 -21.47
C TYR A 50 -9.60 3.33 -22.45
N LEU A 51 -10.03 3.15 -23.71
CA LEU A 51 -9.95 4.17 -24.76
C LEU A 51 -10.97 5.31 -24.55
N TYR A 52 -12.17 5.01 -24.04
CA TYR A 52 -13.23 5.99 -23.85
C TYR A 52 -12.99 6.94 -22.67
N ASN A 53 -12.24 6.50 -21.65
CA ASN A 53 -12.14 7.20 -20.37
C ASN A 53 -10.82 7.97 -20.16
N ASN A 54 -10.26 8.55 -21.23
CA ASN A 54 -9.15 9.52 -21.21
C ASN A 54 -7.98 9.14 -20.26
N ASN A 55 -7.51 7.89 -20.32
CA ASN A 55 -6.44 7.33 -19.48
C ASN A 55 -6.70 7.33 -17.96
N GLN A 56 -7.92 7.62 -17.48
CA GLN A 56 -8.23 7.62 -16.04
C GLN A 56 -7.87 6.29 -15.36
N MET A 57 -8.11 5.17 -16.04
CA MET A 57 -7.75 3.85 -15.56
C MET A 57 -6.25 3.73 -15.25
N LEU A 58 -5.39 4.28 -16.13
CA LEU A 58 -3.94 4.28 -15.94
C LEU A 58 -3.54 5.16 -14.76
N PHE A 59 -4.16 6.34 -14.60
CA PHE A 59 -3.89 7.23 -13.47
C PHE A 59 -4.28 6.60 -12.13
N TYR A 60 -5.42 5.92 -12.06
CA TYR A 60 -5.81 5.17 -10.86
C TYR A 60 -4.79 4.07 -10.57
N PHE A 61 -4.34 3.32 -11.58
CA PHE A 61 -3.34 2.28 -11.40
C PHE A 61 -1.98 2.82 -10.94
N LEU A 62 -1.49 3.91 -11.53
CA LEU A 62 -0.28 4.61 -11.10
C LEU A 62 -0.41 5.12 -9.66
N GLY A 63 -1.58 5.65 -9.30
CA GLY A 63 -1.90 6.01 -7.92
C GLY A 63 -1.81 4.81 -6.97
N ALA A 64 -2.35 3.66 -7.36
CA ALA A 64 -2.28 2.43 -6.56
C ALA A 64 -0.83 2.00 -6.32
N ILE A 65 0.01 2.02 -7.36
CA ILE A 65 1.45 1.74 -7.25
C ILE A 65 2.12 2.73 -6.28
N PHE A 66 1.84 4.01 -6.42
CA PHE A 66 2.42 5.05 -5.57
C PHE A 66 2.06 4.86 -4.09
N PHE A 67 0.77 4.63 -3.79
CA PHE A 67 0.30 4.35 -2.43
C PHE A 67 0.85 3.02 -1.88
N LEU A 68 1.06 2.02 -2.73
CA LEU A 68 1.67 0.76 -2.34
C LEU A 68 3.14 0.94 -1.94
N LEU A 69 3.92 1.70 -2.71
CA LEU A 69 5.32 1.99 -2.41
C LEU A 69 5.48 2.77 -1.10
N ILE A 70 4.67 3.81 -0.89
CA ILE A 70 4.67 4.56 0.38
C ILE A 70 4.24 3.66 1.54
N GLY A 71 3.22 2.83 1.32
CA GLY A 71 2.74 1.90 2.34
C GLY A 71 3.80 0.90 2.77
N LEU A 72 4.52 0.32 1.82
CA LEU A 72 5.66 -0.56 2.08
C LEU A 72 6.81 0.15 2.80
N TYR A 73 7.09 1.40 2.46
CA TYR A 73 8.11 2.20 3.13
C TYR A 73 7.79 2.44 4.61
N ILE A 74 6.54 2.78 4.92
CA ILE A 74 6.07 2.94 6.30
C ILE A 74 6.06 1.59 7.03
N LEU A 75 5.67 0.51 6.35
CA LEU A 75 5.66 -0.84 6.91
C LEU A 75 7.08 -1.29 7.30
N ALA A 76 8.06 -1.10 6.43
CA ALA A 76 9.47 -1.36 6.74
C ALA A 76 9.96 -0.49 7.91
N GLY A 77 9.61 0.80 7.93
CA GLY A 77 9.91 1.70 9.04
C GLY A 77 9.32 1.24 10.38
N SER A 78 8.07 0.75 10.37
CA SER A 78 7.40 0.22 11.56
C SER A 78 8.06 -1.07 12.09
N GLY A 79 8.54 -1.94 11.20
CA GLY A 79 9.31 -3.13 11.56
C GLY A 79 10.64 -2.77 12.24
N VAL A 80 11.39 -1.81 11.69
CA VAL A 80 12.62 -1.30 12.31
C VAL A 80 12.33 -0.69 13.68
N PHE A 81 11.27 0.11 13.79
CA PHE A 81 10.84 0.73 15.05
C PHE A 81 10.56 -0.32 16.14
N MET A 82 9.85 -1.41 15.82
CA MET A 82 9.58 -2.51 16.77
C MET A 82 10.86 -3.19 17.28
N LEU A 83 11.93 -3.20 16.47
CA LEU A 83 13.18 -3.90 16.75
C LEU A 83 14.28 -2.98 17.34
N SER A 84 14.16 -1.66 17.22
CA SER A 84 15.26 -0.72 17.53
C SER A 84 15.30 -0.18 18.96
N ASP A 85 14.22 -0.29 19.75
CA ASP A 85 14.10 0.34 21.08
C ASP A 85 13.91 -0.71 22.19
N ASP A 86 15.00 -1.26 22.74
CA ASP A 86 15.10 -2.00 24.02
C ASP A 86 13.95 -2.99 24.37
N PHE A 87 13.18 -3.47 23.38
CA PHE A 87 11.92 -4.19 23.56
C PHE A 87 10.96 -3.57 24.58
N LYS A 88 10.90 -2.24 24.69
CA LYS A 88 9.88 -1.60 25.54
C LYS A 88 8.50 -2.03 25.03
N THR A 89 7.72 -2.66 25.91
CA THR A 89 6.45 -3.31 25.57
C THR A 89 5.49 -2.36 24.84
N GLU A 90 5.49 -1.08 25.20
CA GLU A 90 4.66 -0.04 24.57
C GLU A 90 4.98 0.15 23.08
N ASN A 91 6.26 0.22 22.70
CA ASN A 91 6.69 0.40 21.30
C ASN A 91 6.35 -0.84 20.46
N LEU A 92 6.46 -2.02 21.06
CA LEU A 92 6.12 -3.28 20.40
C LEU A 92 4.61 -3.39 20.12
N VAL A 93 3.77 -2.96 21.08
CA VAL A 93 2.31 -2.91 20.92
C VAL A 93 1.91 -1.88 19.86
N ILE A 94 2.42 -0.64 19.94
CA ILE A 94 2.09 0.44 18.99
C ILE A 94 2.56 0.07 17.58
N GLY A 95 3.80 -0.39 17.45
CA GLY A 95 4.36 -0.82 16.17
C GLY A 95 3.56 -1.98 15.57
N GLY A 96 3.19 -2.98 16.38
CA GLY A 96 2.37 -4.11 15.95
C GLY A 96 0.99 -3.71 15.44
N ILE A 97 0.33 -2.76 16.12
CA ILE A 97 -0.97 -2.20 15.68
C ILE A 97 -0.82 -1.49 14.32
N ILE A 98 0.20 -0.64 14.18
CA ILE A 98 0.48 0.08 12.92
C ILE A 98 0.71 -0.93 11.80
N LEU A 99 1.55 -1.94 12.04
CA LEU A 99 1.92 -2.97 11.07
C LEU A 99 0.67 -3.76 10.60
N PHE A 100 -0.19 -4.15 11.54
CA PHE A 100 -1.46 -4.81 11.23
C PHE A 100 -2.38 -3.91 10.38
N ILE A 101 -2.58 -2.65 10.77
CA ILE A 101 -3.43 -1.73 10.01
C ILE A 101 -2.87 -1.48 8.61
N MET A 102 -1.54 -1.36 8.47
CA MET A 102 -0.89 -1.19 7.18
C MET A 102 -1.13 -2.38 6.25
N PHE A 103 -1.05 -3.62 6.76
CA PHE A 103 -1.40 -4.79 5.96
C PHE A 103 -2.87 -4.77 5.52
N VAL A 104 -3.79 -4.37 6.40
CA VAL A 104 -5.22 -4.22 6.05
C VAL A 104 -5.40 -3.17 4.95
N LEU A 105 -4.77 -2.00 5.07
CA LEU A 105 -4.87 -0.94 4.06
C LEU A 105 -4.30 -1.36 2.70
N ILE A 106 -3.15 -2.05 2.68
CA ILE A 106 -2.55 -2.57 1.44
C ILE A 106 -3.45 -3.65 0.83
N TYR A 107 -4.00 -4.55 1.65
CA TYR A 107 -4.96 -5.54 1.19
C TYR A 107 -6.19 -4.90 0.55
N LEU A 108 -6.78 -3.89 1.21
CA LEU A 108 -7.94 -3.15 0.67
C LEU A 108 -7.59 -2.47 -0.65
N LEU A 109 -6.42 -1.83 -0.74
CA LEU A 109 -5.95 -1.19 -1.98
C LEU A 109 -5.88 -2.17 -3.14
N ILE A 110 -5.31 -3.36 -2.93
CA ILE A 110 -5.25 -4.41 -3.96
C ILE A 110 -6.65 -4.95 -4.26
N HIS A 111 -7.46 -5.21 -3.23
CA HIS A 111 -8.79 -5.80 -3.36
C HIS A 111 -9.72 -4.93 -4.19
N PHE A 112 -9.70 -3.61 -3.96
CA PHE A 112 -10.55 -2.65 -4.66
C PHE A 112 -10.16 -2.47 -6.13
N ILE A 113 -9.02 -2.95 -6.61
CA ILE A 113 -8.73 -2.92 -8.04
C ILE A 113 -9.60 -3.96 -8.75
N MET A 114 -10.54 -3.47 -9.57
CA MET A 114 -11.49 -4.33 -10.28
C MET A 114 -10.83 -5.08 -11.44
N ILE A 115 -9.92 -4.43 -12.17
CA ILE A 115 -9.29 -5.00 -13.37
C ILE A 115 -8.31 -6.11 -12.96
N PRO A 116 -8.51 -7.36 -13.42
CA PRO A 116 -7.73 -8.50 -12.96
C PRO A 116 -6.22 -8.36 -13.20
N VAL A 117 -5.83 -7.88 -14.38
CA VAL A 117 -4.41 -7.73 -14.77
C VAL A 117 -3.70 -6.74 -13.84
N MET A 118 -4.32 -5.60 -13.53
CA MET A 118 -3.76 -4.60 -12.61
C MET A 118 -3.62 -5.14 -11.19
N LYS A 119 -4.61 -5.90 -10.72
CA LYS A 119 -4.59 -6.55 -9.41
C LYS A 119 -3.42 -7.54 -9.30
N ILE A 120 -3.23 -8.40 -10.30
CA ILE A 120 -2.11 -9.36 -10.34
C ILE A 120 -0.76 -8.63 -10.31
N THR A 121 -0.60 -7.58 -11.12
CA THR A 121 0.63 -6.78 -11.14
C THR A 121 0.95 -6.16 -9.79
N LEU A 122 -0.04 -5.60 -9.08
CA LEU A 122 0.17 -5.05 -7.73
C LEU A 122 0.55 -6.13 -6.72
N ILE A 123 -0.04 -7.32 -6.80
CA ILE A 123 0.32 -8.45 -5.92
C ILE A 123 1.78 -8.85 -6.15
N ILE A 124 2.21 -8.97 -7.41
CA ILE A 124 3.60 -9.31 -7.75
C ILE A 124 4.56 -8.25 -7.21
N ILE A 125 4.26 -6.97 -7.41
CA ILE A 125 5.08 -5.86 -6.88
C ILE A 125 5.14 -5.93 -5.35
N PHE A 126 4.00 -6.14 -4.68
CA PHE A 126 3.93 -6.24 -3.23
C PHE A 126 4.78 -7.38 -2.68
N ILE A 127 4.60 -8.59 -3.19
CA ILE A 127 5.35 -9.77 -2.76
C ILE A 127 6.84 -9.60 -3.07
N GLY A 128 7.16 -9.15 -4.29
CA GLY A 128 8.56 -8.95 -4.72
C GLY A 128 9.31 -7.96 -3.84
N LEU A 129 8.67 -6.83 -3.49
CA LEU A 129 9.26 -5.84 -2.58
C LEU A 129 9.32 -6.36 -1.14
N LEU A 130 8.30 -7.07 -0.67
CA LEU A 130 8.30 -7.64 0.68
C LEU A 130 9.43 -8.66 0.86
N LEU A 131 9.69 -9.50 -0.15
CA LEU A 131 10.85 -10.40 -0.19
C LEU A 131 12.17 -9.63 -0.22
N ALA A 132 12.28 -8.60 -1.06
CA ALA A 132 13.48 -7.77 -1.15
C ALA A 132 13.83 -7.10 0.20
N PHE A 133 12.83 -6.54 0.90
CA PHE A 133 13.02 -5.98 2.23
C PHE A 133 13.35 -7.04 3.28
N GLY A 134 12.73 -8.22 3.21
CA GLY A 134 13.05 -9.35 4.09
C GLY A 134 14.51 -9.79 3.95
N ILE A 135 14.98 -9.98 2.70
CA ILE A 135 16.36 -10.37 2.41
C ILE A 135 17.36 -9.27 2.83
N ALA A 136 17.05 -8.00 2.55
CA ALA A 136 17.89 -6.88 2.96
C ALA A 136 18.04 -6.80 4.49
N GLY A 137 16.96 -7.02 5.25
CA GLY A 137 17.00 -7.06 6.71
C GLY A 137 17.82 -8.22 7.28
N MET A 138 17.81 -9.40 6.64
CA MET A 138 18.62 -10.54 7.06
C MET A 138 20.12 -10.29 6.86
N ASN A 139 20.51 -9.65 5.76
CA ASN A 139 21.92 -9.35 5.48
C ASN A 139 22.51 -8.33 6.47
N ASP A 140 21.74 -7.35 6.94
CA ASP A 140 22.20 -6.38 7.94
C ASP A 140 22.34 -7.00 9.35
N SER A 141 21.66 -8.10 9.66
CA SER A 141 21.79 -8.81 10.96
C SER A 141 23.00 -9.74 11.06
N SER A 142 23.80 -9.87 9.99
CA SER A 142 24.95 -10.79 9.92
C SER A 142 26.30 -10.11 10.23
N TYR A 143 26.29 -8.87 10.73
CA TYR A 143 27.48 -8.10 11.14
C TYR A 143 27.39 -7.61 12.58
#